data_AF-A0A892ZG27-F1
#
_entry.id   AF-A0A892ZG27-F1
#
_cell.length_a   1.000
_cell.length_b   1.000
_cell.length_c   1.000
_cell.angle_alpha   90.00
_cell.angle_beta   90.00
_cell.angle_gamma   90.00
#
_symmetry.space_group_name_H-M   'P 1'
#
loop_
_entity.id
_entity.type
_entity.pdbx_description
1 polymer ?
#
loop_
_entity_poly.entity_id
_entity_poly.type
_entity_poly.pdbx_seq_one_letter_code
_entity_poly.pdbx_strand_id
1 'polypeptide(L)' 'MLKTITFAILHFGVAFSVAYLLTGSIGISSAVALIEPMVNTVVFYFHEKAWQRAERNKREKSTIKLPMHQCVGEKSAI' A
#
# COMPACT_ATOMS: atom_id res chain seq x y z
N MET A 1 3.56 23.12 11.20
CA MET A 1 4.92 22.61 10.87
C MET A 1 5.72 22.19 12.09
N LEU A 2 5.71 22.94 13.21
CA LEU A 2 6.42 22.49 14.44
C LEU A 2 5.91 21.15 15.00
N LYS A 3 4.60 20.89 14.96
CA LYS A 3 4.01 19.60 15.38
C LYS A 3 4.53 18.41 14.57
N THR A 4 4.77 18.60 13.27
CA THR A 4 5.29 17.56 12.39
C THR A 4 6.79 17.32 12.61
N ILE A 5 7.55 18.40 12.83
CA ILE A 5 8.99 18.31 13.08
C ILE A 5 9.27 17.66 14.43
N THR A 6 8.56 18.05 15.50
CA THR A 6 8.74 17.43 16.82
C THR A 6 8.40 15.94 16.80
N PHE A 7 7.35 15.56 16.07
CA PHE A 7 6.99 14.16 15.89
C PHE A 7 8.09 13.37 15.16
N ALA A 8 8.66 13.93 14.09
CA ALA A 8 9.78 13.29 13.39
C ALA A 8 11.01 13.11 14.30
N ILE A 9 11.41 14.17 15.03
CA ILE A 9 12.56 14.11 15.93
C ILE A 9 12.35 13.07 17.05
N LEU A 10 11.15 13.02 17.65
CA LEU A 10 10.82 12.01 18.65
C LEU A 10 10.88 10.59 18.09
N HIS A 11 10.36 10.38 16.88
CA HIS A 11 10.35 9.07 16.23
C HIS A 11 11.79 8.57 15.98
N PHE A 12 12.64 9.39 15.35
CA PHE A 12 14.05 9.06 15.13
C PHE A 12 14.82 8.92 16.44
N GLY A 13 14.55 9.79 17.42
CA GLY A 13 15.22 9.75 18.73
C GLY A 13 14.90 8.50 19.54
N VAL A 14 13.65 8.04 19.54
CA VAL A 14 13.24 6.80 20.21
C VAL A 14 13.83 5.59 19.48
N ALA A 15 13.71 5.52 18.14
CA ALA A 15 14.28 4.43 17.35
C ALA A 15 15.80 4.30 17.55
N PHE A 16 16.51 5.42 17.52
CA PHE A 16 17.95 5.46 17.79
C PHE A 16 18.28 5.05 19.22
N SER A 17 17.55 5.55 20.22
CA SER A 17 17.81 5.26 21.63
C SER A 17 17.58 3.79 21.96
N VAL A 18 16.46 3.20 21.49
CA VAL A 18 16.17 1.78 21.69
C VAL A 18 17.22 0.91 21.00
N ALA A 19 17.57 1.23 19.74
CA ALA A 19 18.59 0.47 19.02
C ALA A 19 19.99 0.58 19.64
N TYR A 20 20.35 1.77 20.15
CA TYR A 20 21.61 2.00 20.85
C TYR A 20 21.65 1.26 22.19
N LEU A 21 20.56 1.25 22.96
CA LEU A 21 20.47 0.50 24.21
C LEU A 21 20.61 -1.01 24.00
N LEU A 22 20.03 -1.55 22.93
CA LEU A 22 20.09 -2.98 22.62
C LEU A 22 21.45 -3.40 22.04
N THR A 23 22.06 -2.55 21.20
CA THR A 23 23.25 -2.92 20.43
C THR A 23 24.56 -2.37 21.00
N GLY A 24 24.50 -1.25 21.74
CA GLY A 24 25.67 -0.51 22.23
C GLY A 24 26.50 0.17 21.14
N SER A 25 26.03 0.19 19.88
CA SER A 25 26.78 0.72 18.73
C SER A 25 26.01 1.81 17.99
N ILE A 26 26.67 2.95 17.80
CA ILE A 26 26.13 4.13 17.10
C ILE A 26 25.89 3.85 15.61
N GLY A 27 26.71 2.99 15.00
CA GLY A 27 26.58 2.67 13.58
C GLY A 27 25.33 1.84 13.26
N ILE A 28 24.98 0.92 14.17
CA ILE A 28 23.82 0.05 13.98
C ILE A 28 22.54 0.81 14.34
N SER A 29 22.56 1.66 15.36
CA SER A 29 21.39 2.45 15.75
C SER A 29 20.98 3.48 14.69
N SER A 30 21.92 4.09 13.96
CA SER A 30 21.60 4.99 12.85
C SER A 30 21.00 4.25 11.65
N ALA A 31 21.49 3.05 11.34
CA ALA A 31 20.91 2.19 10.30
C ALA A 31 19.46 1.80 10.64
N VAL A 32 19.21 1.41 11.90
CA VAL A 32 17.86 1.04 12.37
C VAL A 32 16.91 2.24 12.32
N ALA A 33 17.37 3.44 12.69
CA ALA A 33 16.56 4.66 12.63
C ALA A 33 16.06 5.00 11.21
N LEU A 34 16.76 4.55 10.15
CA LEU A 34 16.36 4.74 8.74
C LEU A 34 15.53 3.57 8.19
N ILE A 35 15.68 2.38 8.78
CA ILE A 35 14.98 1.17 8.33
C ILE A 35 13.47 1.28 8.56
N GLU A 36 13.02 1.87 9.66
CA GLU A 36 11.59 1.99 9.99
C GLU A 36 10.75 2.69 8.89
N PRO A 37 11.10 3.90 8.42
CA PRO A 37 10.38 4.55 7.32
C PRO A 37 10.56 3.85 5.96
N MET A 38 11.70 3.18 5.73
CA MET A 38 11.94 2.41 4.51
C MET A 38 11.03 1.18 4.44
N VAL A 39 10.94 0.41 5.52
CA VAL A 39 10.09 -0.77 5.60
C VAL A 39 8.63 -0.36 5.46
N ASN A 40 8.20 0.71 6.14
CA ASN A 40 6.84 1.21 6.00
C ASN A 40 6.49 1.54 4.53
N THR A 41 7.43 2.13 3.78
CA THR A 41 7.27 2.43 2.35
C THR A 41 7.20 1.15 1.51
N VAL A 42 8.08 0.18 1.76
CA VAL A 42 8.12 -1.10 1.02
C VAL A 42 6.85 -1.91 1.27
N VAL A 43 6.42 -2.02 2.54
CA VAL A 43 5.19 -2.71 2.92
C VAL A 43 3.98 -2.06 2.26
N PHE A 44 3.89 -0.73 2.28
CA PHE A 44 2.80 -0.01 1.63
C PHE A 44 2.78 -0.27 0.11
N TYR A 45 3.95 -0.27 -0.55
CA TYR A 45 4.07 -0.57 -1.97
C TYR A 45 3.61 -1.99 -2.31
N PHE A 46 4.03 -3.00 -1.54
CA PHE A 46 3.59 -4.37 -1.74
C PHE A 46 2.11 -4.56 -1.43
N HIS A 47 1.60 -3.93 -0.37
CA HIS A 47 0.17 -3.95 -0.01
C HIS A 47 -0.68 -3.41 -1.15
N GLU A 48 -0.33 -2.24 -1.69
CA GLU A 48 -1.02 -1.64 -2.83
C GLU A 48 -0.96 -2.53 -4.07
N LYS A 49 0.22 -3.09 -4.38
CA LYS A 49 0.40 -3.98 -5.53
C LYS A 49 -0.40 -5.28 -5.39
N ALA A 50 -0.48 -5.85 -4.19
CA ALA A 50 -1.27 -7.04 -3.89
C ALA A 50 -2.77 -6.74 -3.99
N TRP A 51 -3.20 -5.58 -3.48
CA TRP A 51 -4.59 -5.14 -3.53
C TRP A 51 -5.06 -4.88 -4.96
N GLN A 52 -4.28 -4.17 -5.78
CA GLN A 52 -4.59 -3.95 -7.20
C GLN A 52 -4.73 -5.26 -7.97
N ARG A 53 -3.92 -6.28 -7.65
CA ARG A 53 -4.04 -7.62 -8.25
C ARG A 53 -5.35 -8.31 -7.84
N ALA A 54 -5.77 -8.16 -6.59
CA ALA A 54 -7.04 -8.69 -6.10
C ALA A 54 -8.26 -7.95 -6.71
N GLU A 55 -8.17 -6.63 -6.87
CA GLU A 55 -9.22 -5.82 -7.51
C GLU A 55 -9.35 -6.10 -9.02
N ARG A 56 -8.24 -6.35 -9.71
CA ARG A 56 -8.27 -6.74 -11.14
C ARG A 56 -9.11 -8.01 -11.36
N ASN A 57 -8.98 -9.00 -10.47
CA ASN A 57 -9.77 -10.23 -10.51
C ASN A 57 -11.27 -9.99 -10.21
N LYS A 58 -11.61 -8.90 -9.50
CA LYS A 58 -13.00 -8.49 -9.24
C LYS A 58 -13.63 -7.77 -10.44
N ARG A 59 -12.84 -7.00 -11.21
CA ARG A 59 -13.30 -6.28 -12.41
C ARG A 59 -13.51 -7.18 -13.63
N GLU A 60 -12.71 -8.24 -13.80
CA GLU A 60 -12.90 -9.20 -14.90
C GLU A 60 -14.23 -9.97 -14.81
N LYS A 61 -14.75 -10.20 -13.60
CA LYS A 61 -16.09 -10.78 -13.40
C LYS A 61 -17.24 -9.84 -13.77
N SER A 62 -16.99 -8.53 -13.91
CA SER A 62 -18.03 -7.54 -14.22
C SER A 62 -18.10 -7.18 -15.72
N THR A 63 -17.02 -7.39 -16.47
CA THR A 63 -16.98 -7.12 -17.92
C THR A 63 -17.28 -8.37 -18.76
N ILE A 64 -17.12 -9.59 -18.23
CA ILE A 64 -17.70 -10.80 -18.84
C ILE A 64 -19.15 -10.97 -18.37
N LYS A 65 -19.98 -9.97 -18.68
CA LYS A 65 -21.43 -10.15 -18.78
C LYS A 65 -21.95 -9.36 -19.98
N LEU A 66 -21.29 -9.52 -21.12
CA LEU A 66 -21.85 -9.26 -22.43
C LEU A 66 -21.29 -10.34 -23.36
N PRO A 67 -22.09 -10.93 -24.29
CA PRO A 67 -22.91 -10.14 -25.21
C PRO A 67 -24.24 -10.78 -25.67
N MET A 68 -24.97 -9.99 -26.47
CA MET A 68 -25.96 -10.41 -27.47
C MET A 68 -27.34 -10.93 -27.01
N HIS A 69 -28.33 -10.04 -27.06
CA HIS A 69 -29.56 -10.34 -27.78
C HIS A 69 -29.87 -9.19 -28.75
N GLN A 70 -29.03 -9.07 -29.78
CA GLN A 70 -29.46 -8.54 -31.07
C GLN A 70 -29.83 -9.75 -31.92
N CYS A 71 -31.14 -10.02 -32.04
CA CYS A 71 -31.80 -10.68 -33.16
C CYS A 71 -33.26 -10.92 -32.78
N VAL A 72 -34.17 -10.07 -33.25
CA VAL A 72 -35.30 -10.42 -34.14
C VAL A 72 -35.88 -9.07 -34.54
N GLY A 73 -35.36 -8.56 -35.66
CA GLY A 73 -36.25 -7.87 -36.56
C GLY A 73 -37.28 -8.89 -37.06
N GLU A 74 -38.44 -8.37 -37.41
CA GLU A 74 -39.50 -9.01 -38.18
C GLU A 74 -40.72 -9.52 -37.40
N LYS A 75 -41.84 -8.92 -37.82
CA LYS A 75 -43.21 -9.42 -37.85
C LYS A 75 -44.12 -9.00 -36.68
N SER A 76 -45.05 -8.12 -37.06
CA SER A 76 -46.49 -8.37 -36.91
C SER A 76 -47.03 -8.27 -35.47
N ALA A 77 -47.79 -7.23 -35.21
CA ALA A 77 -49.25 -7.32 -35.28
C ALA A 77 -49.88 -6.18 -34.48
N ILE A 78 -50.76 -5.44 -35.18
CA ILE A 78 -51.90 -4.67 -34.67
C ILE A 78 -51.58 -3.26 -34.17
#